data_AF-A0A2A5SP08-F1
#
_entry.id   AF-A0A2A5SP08-F1
#
_cell.length_a   1.000
_cell.length_b   1.000
_cell.length_c   1.000
_cell.angle_alpha   90.00
_cell.angle_beta   90.00
_cell.angle_gamma   90.00
#
_symmetry.space_group_name_H-M   'P 1'
#
loop_
_entity.id
_entity.type
_entity.pdbx_description
1 polymer ?
#
loop_
_entity_poly.entity_id
_entity_poly.type
_entity_poly.pdbx_seq_one_letter_code
_entity_poly.pdbx_strand_id
1 'polypeptide(L)'
;MTVSSYHGGTKSSGEVKLILDVDTAVKGREILIVEDIIDTGRTLKYLKELLEHRGANVKIVTLLDKPEGRIVEIKPDYSGFTIPNEFVVGFGLDYEENYRNLPYVGVLKPEIYSK
;
A
#
# COMPACT_ATOMS: atom_id res chain seq x y z
N MET A 1 5.59 -3.34 -10.21
CA MET A 1 5.68 -4.67 -9.57
C MET A 1 4.28 -5.05 -9.13
N THR A 2 3.92 -6.33 -9.22
CA THR A 2 2.64 -6.85 -8.72
C THR A 2 2.92 -7.79 -7.58
N VAL A 3 2.29 -7.55 -6.43
CA VAL A 3 2.41 -8.38 -5.24
C VAL A 3 1.04 -8.84 -4.77
N SER A 4 0.99 -9.99 -4.12
CA SER A 4 -0.21 -10.47 -3.43
C SER A 4 0.13 -10.87 -2.01
N SER A 5 -0.71 -10.50 -1.04
CA SER A 5 -0.69 -11.12 0.27
C SER A 5 -1.16 -12.58 0.17
N TYR A 6 -0.54 -13.49 0.90
CA TYR A 6 -1.05 -14.86 0.97
C TYR A 6 -2.43 -14.84 1.67
N HIS A 7 -3.44 -15.41 1.00
CA HIS A 7 -4.83 -15.36 1.44
C HIS A 7 -5.09 -16.42 2.51
N GLY A 8 -5.33 -15.99 3.74
CA GLY A 8 -5.63 -16.85 4.88
C GLY A 8 -6.44 -16.13 5.96
N GLY A 9 -7.67 -15.70 5.63
CA GLY A 9 -8.62 -15.06 6.56
C GLY A 9 -8.50 -13.53 6.68
N THR A 10 -9.26 -12.93 7.60
CA THR A 10 -9.33 -11.48 7.88
C THR A 10 -8.04 -10.88 8.47
N LYS A 11 -6.98 -11.69 8.60
CA LYS A 11 -5.65 -11.26 9.02
C LYS A 11 -4.65 -11.58 7.91
N SER A 12 -3.91 -10.55 7.48
CA SER A 12 -2.73 -10.71 6.64
C SER A 12 -1.71 -11.63 7.32
N SER A 13 -1.27 -12.69 6.64
CA SER A 13 -0.18 -13.58 7.08
C SER A 13 1.16 -12.85 7.18
N GLY A 14 1.26 -11.64 6.62
CA GLY A 14 2.50 -10.87 6.53
C GLY A 14 3.46 -11.36 5.45
N GLU A 15 3.23 -12.53 4.87
CA GLU A 15 3.98 -13.01 3.70
C GLU A 15 3.47 -12.32 2.43
N VAL A 16 4.42 -11.80 1.64
CA VAL A 16 4.16 -11.12 0.37
C VAL A 16 4.73 -11.98 -0.75
N LYS A 17 3.89 -12.34 -1.72
CA LYS A 17 4.32 -13.03 -2.94
C LYS A 17 4.54 -12.01 -4.05
N LEU A 18 5.72 -12.02 -4.65
CA LEU A 18 6.01 -11.26 -5.86
C LEU A 18 5.48 -12.01 -7.08
N ILE A 19 4.50 -11.43 -7.78
CA ILE A 19 3.89 -11.99 -8.99
C ILE A 19 4.61 -11.48 -10.23
N LEU A 20 4.87 -10.17 -10.27
CA LEU A 20 5.55 -9.51 -11.36
C LEU A 20 6.61 -8.56 -10.81
N ASP A 21 7.86 -8.80 -11.19
CA ASP A 21 8.98 -7.95 -10.82
C ASP A 21 9.19 -6.82 -11.84
N VAL A 22 10.05 -5.85 -11.51
CA VAL A 22 10.64 -4.96 -12.51
C VAL A 22 11.56 -5.76 -13.43
N ASP A 23 11.54 -5.45 -14.72
CA ASP A 23 12.38 -6.08 -15.75
C ASP A 23 13.73 -5.36 -15.93
N THR A 24 13.95 -4.25 -15.22
CA THR A 24 15.10 -3.38 -15.35
C THR A 24 15.99 -3.44 -14.11
N ALA A 25 17.30 -3.41 -14.31
CA ALA A 25 18.27 -3.39 -13.21
C ALA A 25 18.12 -2.12 -12.35
N VAL A 26 18.00 -2.31 -11.03
CA VAL A 26 17.71 -1.23 -10.06
C VAL A 26 18.93 -0.68 -9.32
N LYS A 27 20.07 -1.39 -9.38
CA LYS A 27 21.28 -1.02 -8.63
C LYS A 27 21.78 0.38 -8.98
N GLY A 28 22.03 1.21 -7.97
CA GLY A 28 22.51 2.58 -8.09
C GLY A 28 21.46 3.57 -8.59
N ARG A 29 20.18 3.19 -8.68
CA ARG A 29 19.10 4.07 -9.12
C ARG A 29 18.34 4.67 -7.94
N GLU A 30 17.86 5.89 -8.15
CA GLU A 30 16.83 6.51 -7.32
C GLU A 30 15.46 5.96 -7.76
N ILE A 31 14.74 5.32 -6.84
CA ILE A 31 13.41 4.76 -7.09
C ILE A 31 12.40 5.46 -6.19
N LEU A 32 11.30 5.90 -6.78
CA LEU A 32 10.13 6.39 -6.05
C LEU A 32 9.01 5.35 -6.16
N ILE A 33 8.65 4.74 -5.04
CA ILE A 33 7.44 3.92 -4.93
C ILE A 33 6.25 4.85 -4.80
N VAL A 34 5.22 4.65 -5.62
CA VAL A 34 3.96 5.40 -5.59
C VAL A 34 2.87 4.46 -5.08
N GLU A 35 2.29 4.79 -3.94
CA GLU A 35 1.20 4.04 -3.30
C GLU A 35 -0.07 4.88 -3.19
N ASP A 36 -1.22 4.21 -3.19
CA ASP A 36 -2.52 4.82 -2.98
C ASP A 36 -2.79 5.10 -1.49
N ILE A 37 -2.54 4.11 -0.63
CA ILE A 37 -2.75 4.18 0.80
C ILE A 37 -1.71 3.34 1.55
N ILE A 38 -1.18 3.89 2.65
CA ILE A 38 -0.38 3.10 3.59
C ILE A 38 -1.14 2.95 4.90
N ASP A 39 -1.57 1.73 5.19
CA ASP A 39 -2.25 1.36 6.44
C ASP A 39 -1.30 0.57 7.38
N THR A 40 -1.29 -0.76 7.28
CA THR A 40 -0.38 -1.59 8.08
C THR A 40 1.11 -1.38 7.76
N GLY A 41 1.42 -1.04 6.50
CA GLY A 41 2.78 -0.80 6.02
C GLY A 41 3.61 -2.04 5.68
N ARG A 42 3.09 -3.26 5.90
CA ARG A 42 3.86 -4.52 5.69
C ARG A 42 4.33 -4.72 4.25
N THR A 43 3.41 -4.64 3.30
CA THR A 43 3.70 -4.85 1.87
C THR A 43 4.74 -3.85 1.38
N LEU A 44 4.55 -2.59 1.74
CA LEU A 44 5.45 -1.51 1.35
C LEU A 44 6.84 -1.65 1.97
N LYS A 45 6.93 -2.07 3.25
CA LYS A 45 8.21 -2.36 3.90
C LYS A 45 8.97 -3.47 3.17
N TYR A 46 8.30 -4.57 2.86
CA TYR A 46 8.89 -5.66 2.08
C TYR A 46 9.43 -5.18 0.72
N LEU A 47 8.64 -4.39 -0.02
CA LEU A 47 9.04 -3.87 -1.33
C LEU A 47 10.23 -2.91 -1.23
N LYS A 48 10.22 -2.02 -0.23
CA LYS A 48 11.33 -1.10 0.03
C LYS A 48 12.62 -1.87 0.33
N GLU A 49 12.59 -2.78 1.29
CA GLU A 49 13.75 -3.58 1.69
C GLU A 49 14.27 -4.45 0.53
N LEU A 50 13.37 -5.03 -0.27
CA LEU A 50 13.74 -5.81 -1.46
C LEU A 50 14.53 -4.97 -2.48
N LEU A 51 14.08 -3.75 -2.76
CA LEU A 51 14.72 -2.85 -3.72
C LEU A 51 16.04 -2.27 -3.16
N GLU A 52 16.07 -1.92 -1.88
CA GLU A 52 17.30 -1.47 -1.20
C GLU A 52 18.36 -2.58 -1.15
N HIS A 53 17.96 -3.83 -0.90
CA HIS A 53 18.86 -4.99 -0.95
C HIS A 53 19.43 -5.23 -2.36
N ARG A 54 18.70 -4.82 -3.41
CA ARG A 54 19.19 -4.84 -4.80
C ARG A 54 20.07 -3.62 -5.14
N GLY A 55 20.35 -2.76 -4.17
CA GLY A 55 21.23 -1.61 -4.27
C GLY A 55 20.57 -0.35 -4.83
N ALA A 56 19.24 -0.23 -4.76
CA ALA A 56 18.54 1.00 -5.11
C ALA A 56 18.43 1.94 -3.89
N ASN A 57 18.34 3.24 -4.14
CA ASN A 57 17.92 4.24 -3.14
C ASN A 57 16.41 4.44 -3.28
N VAL A 58 15.65 4.12 -2.23
CA VAL A 58 14.19 4.03 -2.34
C VAL A 58 13.52 5.12 -1.50
N LYS A 59 12.69 5.92 -2.16
CA LYS A 59 11.74 6.84 -1.54
C LYS A 59 10.30 6.38 -1.75
N ILE A 60 9.41 6.86 -0.90
CA ILE A 60 7.99 6.52 -0.91
C ILE A 60 7.17 7.81 -1.03
N VAL A 61 6.23 7.82 -1.97
CA VAL A 61 5.11 8.76 -1.99
C VAL A 61 3.80 7.99 -1.84
N THR A 62 2.90 8.50 -1.01
CA THR A 62 1.54 7.98 -0.89
C THR A 62 0.51 9.09 -1.04
N LEU A 63 -0.65 8.77 -1.61
CA LEU A 63 -1.80 9.67 -1.58
C LEU A 63 -2.37 9.78 -0.15
N LEU A 64 -2.63 8.64 0.50
CA LEU A 64 -3.23 8.56 1.82
C LEU A 64 -2.29 7.87 2.82
N ASP A 65 -2.18 8.40 4.03
CA ASP A 65 -1.41 7.81 5.11
C ASP A 65 -2.26 7.64 6.37
N LYS A 66 -2.26 6.43 6.94
CA LYS A 66 -2.93 6.06 8.20
C LYS A 66 -1.91 5.63 9.25
N PRO A 67 -1.29 6.58 9.98
CA PRO A 67 -0.29 6.25 10.99
C PRO A 67 -0.83 5.34 12.11
N GLU A 68 -2.10 5.50 12.48
CA GLU A 68 -2.75 4.70 13.55
C GLU A 68 -2.85 3.21 13.22
N GLY A 69 -2.88 2.85 11.94
CA GLY A 69 -2.96 1.46 11.48
C GLY A 69 -1.60 0.76 11.35
N ARG A 70 -0.49 1.48 11.61
CA ARG A 70 0.88 0.96 11.43
C ARG A 70 1.16 -0.19 12.40
N ILE A 71 1.73 -1.26 11.85
CA ILE A 71 2.24 -2.41 12.63
C ILE A 71 3.71 -2.70 12.34
N VAL A 72 4.33 -1.93 11.45
CA VAL A 72 5.76 -1.94 11.16
C VAL A 72 6.26 -0.50 11.10
N GLU A 73 7.54 -0.30 11.42
CA GLU A 73 8.20 0.99 11.26
C GLU A 73 8.42 1.29 9.77
N ILE A 74 7.54 2.13 9.21
CA ILE A 74 7.67 2.67 7.85
C ILE A 74 6.99 4.03 7.76
N LYS A 75 7.68 4.97 7.13
CA LYS A 75 7.21 6.35 6.93
C LYS A 75 7.36 6.73 5.46
N PRO A 76 6.34 7.34 4.83
CA PRO A 76 6.49 7.90 3.51
C PRO A 76 7.41 9.14 3.54
N ASP A 77 8.20 9.33 2.48
CA ASP A 77 8.96 10.57 2.26
C ASP A 77 8.02 11.71 1.86
N TYR A 78 6.93 11.37 1.17
CA TYR A 78 5.89 12.30 0.73
C TYR A 78 4.50 11.72 1.02
N SER A 79 3.65 12.48 1.68
CA SER A 79 2.24 12.10 1.92
C SER A 79 1.33 13.20 1.40
N GLY A 80 0.31 12.83 0.63
CA GLY A 80 -0.73 13.76 0.19
C GLY A 80 -1.63 14.17 1.36
N PHE A 81 -2.23 13.18 2.02
CA PHE A 81 -3.14 13.39 3.15
C PHE A 81 -2.91 12.37 4.25
N THR A 82 -2.80 12.84 5.49
CA THR A 82 -2.93 11.98 6.67
C THR A 82 -4.40 11.89 7.05
N ILE A 83 -4.94 10.67 7.14
CA ILE A 83 -6.35 10.41 7.39
C ILE A 83 -6.55 9.54 8.64
N PRO A 84 -7.71 9.64 9.32
CA PRO A 84 -8.06 8.74 10.42
C PRO A 84 -8.21 7.30 9.92
N ASN A 85 -8.32 6.36 10.88
CA ASN A 85 -8.50 4.94 10.59
C ASN A 85 -9.95 4.61 10.14
N GLU A 86 -10.33 5.07 8.95
CA GLU A 86 -11.64 4.87 8.33
C GLU A 86 -11.55 3.95 7.11
N PHE A 87 -12.57 3.13 6.83
CA PHE A 87 -12.59 2.34 5.60
C PHE A 87 -12.90 3.26 4.40
N VAL A 88 -11.94 3.47 3.50
CA VAL A 88 -12.05 4.41 2.37
C VAL A 88 -12.09 3.69 1.03
N VAL A 89 -12.87 4.20 0.09
CA VAL A 89 -13.02 3.70 -1.28
C VAL A 89 -12.99 4.85 -2.29
N GLY A 90 -12.80 4.53 -3.57
CA GLY A 90 -12.73 5.53 -4.65
C GLY A 90 -11.31 5.93 -5.01
N PHE A 91 -11.16 6.59 -6.16
CA PHE A 91 -9.86 7.02 -6.69
C PHE A 91 -8.82 5.89 -6.76
N GLY A 92 -9.24 4.70 -7.20
CA GLY A 92 -8.43 3.48 -7.26
C GLY A 92 -8.63 2.52 -6.08
N LEU A 93 -9.04 3.01 -4.91
CA LEU A 93 -9.32 2.20 -3.72
C LEU A 93 -10.65 1.45 -3.86
N ASP A 94 -10.72 0.23 -3.31
CA ASP A 94 -11.87 -0.65 -3.49
C ASP A 94 -12.45 -1.26 -2.22
N TYR A 95 -13.65 -1.79 -2.39
CA TYR A 95 -14.21 -2.83 -1.55
C TYR A 95 -14.78 -3.91 -2.45
N GLU A 96 -14.25 -5.13 -2.36
CA GLU A 96 -14.60 -6.25 -3.26
C GLU A 96 -14.51 -5.87 -4.74
N GLU A 97 -13.43 -5.17 -5.15
CA GLU A 97 -13.21 -4.66 -6.51
C GLU A 97 -14.18 -3.56 -6.98
N ASN A 98 -15.14 -3.14 -6.16
CA ASN A 98 -16.07 -2.07 -6.48
C ASN A 98 -15.51 -0.68 -6.12
N TYR A 99 -16.15 0.37 -6.62
CA TYR A 99 -15.91 1.79 -6.27
C TYR A 99 -14.61 2.43 -6.76
N ARG A 100 -13.65 1.67 -7.31
CA ARG A 100 -12.35 2.19 -7.82
C ARG A 100 -12.49 3.41 -8.74
N ASN A 101 -13.57 3.47 -9.52
CA ASN A 101 -13.82 4.48 -10.55
C ASN A 101 -14.44 5.78 -10.03
N LEU A 102 -14.73 5.90 -8.73
CA LEU A 102 -15.22 7.17 -8.17
C LEU A 102 -14.13 8.25 -8.28
N PRO A 103 -14.47 9.48 -8.71
CA PRO A 103 -13.48 10.55 -8.90
C PRO A 103 -13.08 11.24 -7.59
N TYR A 104 -13.46 10.66 -6.45
CA TYR A 104 -13.19 11.15 -5.10
C TYR A 104 -12.90 9.98 -4.16
N VAL A 105 -12.30 10.30 -3.02
CA VAL A 105 -12.15 9.36 -1.89
C VAL A 105 -13.32 9.56 -0.94
N GLY A 106 -14.01 8.48 -0.57
CA GLY A 106 -15.13 8.49 0.36
C GLY A 106 -15.00 7.43 1.44
N VAL A 107 -15.64 7.66 2.59
CA VAL A 107 -15.74 6.66 3.66
C VAL A 107 -16.88 5.70 3.35
N LEU A 108 -16.58 4.40 3.33
CA LEU A 108 -17.55 3.34 3.11
C LEU A 108 -18.40 3.16 4.37
N LYS A 109 -19.74 3.12 4.22
CA LYS A 109 -20.63 2.93 5.36
C LYS A 109 -20.46 1.54 6.00
N PRO A 110 -20.40 1.43 7.34
CA PRO A 110 -20.24 0.15 8.04
C PRO A 110 -21.25 -0.93 7.65
N GLU A 111 -22.51 -0.53 7.39
CA GLU A 111 -23.59 -1.43 6.95
C GLU A 111 -23.31 -2.20 5.66
N ILE A 112 -22.32 -1.77 4.87
CA ILE A 112 -21.93 -2.43 3.62
C ILE A 112 -21.00 -3.63 3.88
N TYR A 113 -20.11 -3.54 4.89
CA TYR A 113 -19.05 -4.54 5.13
C TYR A 113 -19.15 -5.27 6.47
N SER A 114 -20.01 -4.81 7.38
CA SER A 114 -20.25 -5.42 8.69
C SER A 114 -21.56 -6.21 8.64
N LYS A 115 -21.47 -7.50 8.27
CA LYS A 115 -22.58 -8.46 8.37
C LYS A 115 -22.47 -9.29 9.65
#